data_AF-A0A968FR31-F1
#
_entry.id   AF-A0A968FR31-F1
#
_cell.length_a   1.000
_cell.length_b   1.000
_cell.length_c   1.000
_cell.angle_alpha   90.00
_cell.angle_beta   90.00
_cell.angle_gamma   90.00
#
_symmetry.space_group_name_H-M   'P 1'
#
loop_
_entity.id
_entity.type
_entity.pdbx_description
1 polymer ?
#
loop_
_entity_poly.entity_id
_entity_poly.type
_entity_poly.pdbx_seq_one_letter_code
_entity_poly.pdbx_strand_id
1 'polypeptide(L)' 'MTNPEENQDDEKQDYGKGTFLIANPVLPDPNFSRTVVLLCNHDDNGSFGLVINRTADLKPADVFS' A
#
# COMPACT_ATOMS: atom_id res chain seq x y z
N MET A 1 18.05 36.80 -3.64
CA MET A 1 17.08 36.41 -4.69
C MET A 1 17.23 34.91 -4.84
N THR A 2 16.13 34.20 -4.65
CA THR A 2 16.05 32.79 -4.22
C THR A 2 16.69 31.79 -5.17
N ASN A 3 17.18 30.69 -4.58
CA ASN A 3 17.96 29.62 -5.19
C ASN A 3 17.23 28.98 -6.39
N PRO A 4 17.90 28.73 -7.53
CA PRO A 4 17.31 28.05 -8.70
C PRO A 4 17.20 26.52 -8.57
N GLU A 5 17.46 25.93 -7.40
CA GLU A 5 17.42 24.48 -7.18
C GLU A 5 16.16 23.98 -6.45
N GLU A 6 14.98 24.26 -6.97
CA GLU A 6 13.77 23.49 -6.62
C GLU A 6 12.93 23.22 -7.87
N ASN A 7 13.57 22.62 -8.88
CA ASN A 7 12.85 21.75 -9.81
C ASN A 7 13.31 20.32 -9.50
N GLN A 8 12.85 19.79 -8.37
CA GLN A 8 12.75 18.35 -8.23
C GLN A 8 11.43 18.00 -8.89
N ASP A 9 11.50 17.71 -10.20
CA ASP A 9 10.48 16.89 -10.83
C ASP A 9 10.47 15.59 -10.01
N ASP A 10 9.49 15.45 -9.11
CA ASP A 10 9.19 14.21 -8.43
C ASP A 10 9.02 13.15 -9.53
N GLU A 11 10.07 12.38 -9.82
CA GLU A 11 9.94 11.17 -10.62
C GLU A 11 8.88 10.33 -9.91
N LYS A 12 7.66 10.39 -10.44
CA LYS A 12 6.47 9.77 -9.88
C LYS A 12 6.75 8.27 -9.85
N GLN A 13 7.28 7.78 -8.73
CA GLN A 13 7.63 6.37 -8.57
C GLN A 13 6.40 5.56 -8.93
N ASP A 14 6.48 4.87 -10.06
CA ASP A 14 5.44 3.96 -10.49
C ASP A 14 5.56 2.70 -9.65
N TYR A 15 4.66 2.56 -8.67
CA TYR A 15 4.68 1.44 -7.74
C TYR A 15 4.08 0.22 -8.41
N GLY A 16 4.94 -0.73 -8.79
CA GLY A 16 4.55 -1.99 -9.41
C GLY A 16 4.15 -3.09 -8.41
N LYS A 17 3.74 -4.23 -8.97
CA LYS A 17 3.47 -5.48 -8.22
C LYS A 17 4.68 -5.87 -7.36
N GLY A 18 4.43 -6.33 -6.14
CA GLY A 18 5.48 -6.69 -5.18
C GLY A 18 5.90 -5.57 -4.23
N THR A 19 5.41 -4.35 -4.44
CA THR A 19 5.63 -3.22 -3.53
C THR A 19 4.89 -3.42 -2.20
N PHE A 20 5.53 -3.05 -1.08
CA PHE A 20 4.85 -2.91 0.20
C PHE A 20 4.43 -1.47 0.45
N LEU A 21 3.15 -1.26 0.72
CA LEU A 21 2.60 0.02 1.18
C LEU A 21 2.51 -0.03 2.70
N ILE A 22 3.25 0.86 3.38
CA ILE A 22 3.29 0.94 4.83
C ILE A 22 2.40 2.10 5.26
N ALA A 23 1.35 1.81 6.05
CA ALA A 23 0.47 2.84 6.56
C ALA A 23 1.21 3.79 7.50
N ASN A 24 0.94 5.08 7.36
CA ASN A 24 1.41 6.09 8.31
C ASN A 24 0.88 5.74 9.72
N PRO A 25 1.71 5.81 10.79
CA PRO A 25 1.26 5.56 12.16
C PRO A 25 0.03 6.36 12.62
N VAL A 26 -0.19 7.55 12.04
CA VAL A 26 -1.29 8.47 12.37
C VAL A 26 -2.40 8.45 11.31
N LEU A 27 -2.45 7.41 10.47
CA LEU A 27 -3.51 7.28 9.47
C LEU A 27 -4.89 7.21 10.16
N PRO A 28 -5.85 8.10 9.83
CA PRO A 28 -7.12 8.18 10.53
C PRO A 28 -8.09 7.05 10.16
N ASP A 29 -7.85 6.35 9.04
CA ASP A 29 -8.67 5.21 8.64
C ASP A 29 -8.35 3.97 9.49
N PRO A 30 -9.30 3.49 10.32
CA PRO A 30 -9.08 2.33 11.18
C PRO A 30 -8.82 1.04 10.38
N ASN A 31 -9.30 0.92 9.14
CA ASN A 31 -9.10 -0.27 8.33
C ASN A 31 -7.63 -0.50 8.00
N PHE A 32 -6.87 0.59 7.86
CA PHE A 32 -5.44 0.59 7.49
C PHE A 32 -4.52 1.05 8.62
N SER A 33 -5.02 1.19 9.85
CA SER A 33 -4.17 1.56 10.98
C SER A 33 -3.07 0.53 11.20
N ARG A 34 -1.81 1.00 11.12
CA ARG A 34 -0.60 0.17 11.24
C ARG A 34 -0.57 -1.03 10.29
N THR A 35 -1.19 -0.94 9.12
CA THR A 35 -1.17 -2.04 8.15
C THR A 35 0.04 -1.99 7.22
N VAL A 36 0.43 -3.17 6.76
CA VAL A 36 1.33 -3.36 5.63
C VAL A 36 0.54 -4.04 4.53
N VAL A 37 0.45 -3.40 3.37
CA VAL A 37 -0.26 -3.93 2.19
C VAL A 37 0.76 -4.37 1.15
N LEU A 38 0.67 -5.62 0.69
CA LEU A 38 1.39 -6.10 -0.49
C LEU A 38 0.59 -5.74 -1.75
N LEU A 39 1.16 -4.95 -2.65
CA LEU A 39 0.54 -4.58 -3.91
C LEU A 39 0.64 -5.74 -4.91
N CYS A 40 -0.50 -6.29 -5.31
CA CYS A 40 -0.57 -7.44 -6.22
C CYS A 40 -0.84 -7.01 -7.66
N ASN A 41 -1.52 -5.89 -7.87
CA ASN A 41 -1.77 -5.28 -9.17
C ASN A 41 -1.89 -3.76 -9.04
N HIS A 42 -1.34 -3.04 -10.01
CA HIS A 42 -1.54 -1.61 -10.21
C HIS A 42 -1.51 -1.36 -11.71
N ASP A 43 -2.62 -0.87 -12.25
CA ASP A 43 -2.76 -0.45 -13.63
C ASP A 43 -3.78 0.69 -13.73
N ASP A 44 -4.09 1.13 -14.95
CA ASP A 44 -5.02 2.23 -15.22
C ASP A 44 -6.45 1.98 -14.71
N ASN A 45 -6.82 0.73 -14.39
CA ASN A 45 -8.12 0.38 -13.81
C ASN A 45 -8.10 0.43 -12.27
N GLY A 46 -6.93 0.60 -11.66
CA GLY A 46 -6.75 0.77 -10.22
C GLY A 46 -5.75 -0.20 -9.58
N SER A 47 -5.82 -0.29 -8.26
CA SER A 47 -4.88 -1.07 -7.45
C SER A 47 -5.58 -2.16 -6.65
N PHE A 48 -4.95 -3.32 -6.58
CA PHE A 48 -5.36 -4.43 -5.74
C PHE A 48 -4.17 -4.93 -4.90
N GLY A 49 -4.41 -5.18 -3.61
CA GLY A 49 -3.40 -5.65 -2.69
C GLY A 49 -3.98 -6.34 -1.46
N LEU A 50 -3.10 -6.95 -0.67
CA LEU A 50 -3.45 -7.76 0.50
C LEU A 50 -2.80 -7.18 1.75
N VAL A 51 -3.57 -7.07 2.84
CA VAL A 51 -3.02 -6.77 4.16
C VAL A 51 -2.31 -8.02 4.67
N ILE A 52 -1.00 -7.94 4.89
CA ILE A 52 -0.17 -9.10 5.26
C ILE A 52 0.09 -9.24 6.76
N ASN A 53 -0.20 -8.19 7.55
CA ASN A 53 0.12 -8.14 8.97
C ASN A 53 -1.13 -8.17 9.89
N ARG A 54 -2.26 -8.67 9.38
CA ARG A 54 -3.49 -8.89 10.15
C ARG A 54 -3.98 -10.31 9.91
N THR A 55 -3.95 -11.14 10.94
CA THR A 55 -4.47 -12.52 10.86
C THR A 55 -5.99 -12.50 10.86
N ALA A 56 -6.60 -13.32 10.00
CA ALA A 56 -8.05 -13.57 10.04
C ALA A 56 -8.37 -14.61 11.11
N ASP A 57 -9.52 -14.48 11.78
CA ASP A 57 -10.05 -15.48 12.70
C ASP A 57 -10.87 -16.55 11.95
N LEU A 58 -10.29 -17.08 10.89
CA LEU A 58 -10.88 -18.10 10.02
C LEU A 58 -9.79 -19.09 9.62
N LYS A 59 -10.10 -20.38 9.67
CA LYS A 59 -9.17 -21.39 9.17
C LYS A 59 -9.38 -21.56 7.66
N PRO A 60 -8.32 -21.82 6.88
CA PRO A 60 -8.48 -22.10 5.46
C PRO A 60 -9.47 -23.24 5.16
N ALA A 61 -9.49 -24.26 6.01
CA ALA A 61 -10.44 -25.38 5.88
C ALA A 61 -11.91 -24.93 5.98
N ASP A 62 -12.23 -23.89 6.75
CA ASP A 62 -13.61 -23.38 6.89
C ASP A 62 -14.05 -22.57 5.65
N VAL A 63 -13.10 -22.16 4.80
CA VAL A 63 -13.33 -21.32 3.62
C VAL A 63 -13.29 -22.13 2.31
N PHE A 64 -12.42 -23.13 2.23
CA PHE A 64 -12.14 -23.90 1.02
C PHE A 64 -12.62 -25.36 1.08
N SER A 65 -13.47 -25.72 2.05
CA SER A 65 -14.06 -27.07 2.17
C SER A 65 -15.25 -27.31 1.25
#